data_AF-A0A968VJ96-F1
#
_entry.id   AF-A0A968VJ96-F1
#
_cell.length_a   1.000
_cell.length_b   1.000
_cell.length_c   1.000
_cell.angle_alpha   90.00
_cell.angle_beta   90.00
_cell.angle_gamma   90.00
#
_symmetry.space_group_name_H-M   'P 1'
#
loop_
_entity.id
_entity.type
_entity.pdbx_description
1 polymer ?
#
loop_
_entity_poly.entity_id
_entity_poly.type
_entity_poly.pdbx_seq_one_letter_code
_entity_poly.pdbx_strand_id
1 'polypeptide(L)'
;MSLALPVVAGGGMAVRAAAHVDDVAAAVTTANKADTAVDATATSAGRLNSVGERGEELADASLIDAVKQKGRNIYQDDESVRMLDHFGANASAANATDITLRPDARKIEVLEEYLHTTQYRRGMDKYMTTAELELHVKGFMVRHQRMLGISANDVAWLQKSMDMYRGWLGS
;
A
#
# COMPACT_ATOMS: atom_id res chain seq x y z
N MET A 1 -51.18 -5.39 36.54
CA MET A 1 -50.34 -4.83 35.47
C MET A 1 -49.15 -4.16 36.11
N SER A 2 -47.96 -4.74 35.98
CA SER A 2 -46.70 -4.10 36.34
C SER A 2 -45.65 -4.59 35.34
N LEU A 3 -45.10 -3.66 34.55
CA LEU A 3 -44.17 -3.90 33.47
C LEU A 3 -42.76 -4.07 34.03
N ALA A 4 -42.19 -5.26 33.89
CA ALA A 4 -40.76 -5.49 34.08
C ALA A 4 -40.04 -5.21 32.74
N LEU A 5 -39.08 -4.29 32.76
CA LEU A 5 -38.17 -4.04 31.64
C LEU A 5 -37.13 -5.17 31.56
N PRO A 6 -36.82 -5.72 30.37
CA PRO A 6 -35.66 -6.58 30.22
C PRO A 6 -34.38 -5.75 30.08
N VAL A 7 -33.40 -6.12 30.89
CA VAL A 7 -31.97 -5.82 30.74
C VAL A 7 -31.48 -6.36 29.39
N VAL A 8 -30.97 -5.49 28.53
CA VAL A 8 -30.13 -5.91 27.38
C VAL A 8 -28.69 -5.94 27.85
N ALA A 9 -28.18 -7.17 28.00
CA ALA A 9 -26.78 -7.46 28.22
C ALA A 9 -25.95 -7.04 26.99
N GLY A 10 -24.87 -6.31 27.25
CA GLY A 10 -23.91 -5.90 26.23
C GLY A 10 -23.21 -7.10 25.59
N GLY A 11 -23.18 -7.10 24.27
CA GLY A 11 -22.44 -8.06 23.46
C GLY A 11 -22.36 -7.55 22.04
N GLY A 12 -21.38 -6.70 21.73
CA GLY A 12 -21.34 -6.06 20.41
C GLY A 12 -20.10 -5.23 20.10
N MET A 13 -18.91 -5.60 20.60
CA MET A 13 -17.66 -5.01 20.14
C MET A 13 -16.58 -6.09 20.03
N ALA A 14 -16.61 -6.88 18.95
CA ALA A 14 -15.46 -7.72 18.58
C ALA A 14 -15.39 -8.11 17.08
N VAL A 15 -16.37 -7.79 16.23
CA VAL A 15 -16.48 -8.48 14.92
C VAL A 15 -16.03 -7.65 13.70
N ARG A 16 -15.56 -6.39 13.86
CA ARG A 16 -15.16 -5.57 12.68
C ARG A 16 -13.67 -5.57 12.32
N ALA A 17 -12.80 -6.17 13.13
CA ALA A 17 -11.36 -6.22 12.83
C ALA A 17 -10.95 -7.41 11.94
N ALA A 18 -11.75 -8.49 11.90
CA ALA A 18 -11.39 -9.72 11.18
C ALA A 18 -11.61 -9.62 9.65
N ALA A 19 -12.64 -8.90 9.20
CA ALA A 19 -13.03 -8.87 7.78
C ALA A 19 -12.03 -8.13 6.86
N HIS A 20 -11.09 -7.36 7.40
CA HIS A 20 -10.15 -6.55 6.60
C HIS A 20 -8.85 -7.28 6.24
N VAL A 21 -8.60 -8.40 6.90
CA VAL A 21 -7.37 -9.18 6.77
C VAL A 21 -7.48 -10.16 5.60
N ASP A 22 -8.69 -10.69 5.39
CA ASP A 22 -8.98 -11.73 4.42
C ASP A 22 -8.89 -11.24 2.97
N ASP A 23 -9.24 -9.97 2.70
CA ASP A 23 -9.19 -9.38 1.36
C ASP A 23 -7.77 -9.17 0.84
N VAL A 24 -6.84 -8.86 1.76
CA VAL A 24 -5.41 -8.67 1.47
C VAL A 24 -4.72 -10.03 1.38
N ALA A 25 -5.03 -10.95 2.30
CA ALA A 25 -4.51 -12.31 2.28
C ALA A 25 -4.88 -13.07 1.00
N ALA A 26 -6.10 -12.87 0.47
CA ALA A 26 -6.55 -13.51 -0.77
C ALA A 26 -5.76 -13.04 -2.01
N ALA A 27 -5.41 -11.76 -2.09
CA ALA A 27 -4.58 -11.22 -3.18
C ALA A 27 -3.13 -11.76 -3.11
N VAL A 28 -2.59 -11.91 -1.90
CA VAL A 28 -1.20 -12.36 -1.68
C VAL A 28 -1.04 -13.86 -1.90
N THR A 29 -2.04 -14.67 -1.54
CA THR A 29 -1.99 -16.14 -1.68
C THR A 29 -1.90 -16.58 -3.15
N THR A 30 -2.39 -15.76 -4.09
CA THR A 30 -2.36 -16.06 -5.53
C THR A 30 -0.98 -15.82 -6.16
N ALA A 31 -0.20 -14.89 -5.63
CA ALA A 31 1.10 -14.49 -6.19
C ALA A 31 2.26 -15.45 -5.85
N ASN A 32 2.20 -16.16 -4.71
CA ASN A 32 3.30 -17.01 -4.21
C ASN A 32 3.57 -18.31 -5.01
N LYS A 33 3.15 -18.41 -6.29
CA LYS A 33 3.32 -19.60 -7.14
C LYS A 33 4.20 -19.39 -8.38
N ALA A 34 4.78 -18.21 -8.58
CA ALA A 34 5.63 -17.90 -9.72
C ALA A 34 7.06 -17.52 -9.28
N ASP A 35 8.01 -17.71 -10.17
CA ASP A 35 9.35 -18.20 -9.91
C ASP A 35 10.45 -17.13 -9.88
N THR A 36 11.60 -17.58 -9.38
CA THR A 36 12.94 -16.99 -9.27
C THR A 36 13.53 -16.40 -10.55
N ALA A 37 14.21 -15.23 -10.42
CA ALA A 37 15.58 -14.94 -10.92
C ALA A 37 15.87 -13.42 -10.91
N VAL A 38 17.02 -13.05 -10.35
CA VAL A 38 17.54 -11.69 -10.14
C VAL A 38 18.46 -11.24 -11.28
N ASP A 39 18.47 -9.95 -11.60
CA ASP A 39 19.72 -9.19 -11.78
C ASP A 39 19.48 -7.67 -11.62
N ALA A 40 20.44 -6.98 -11.00
CA ALA A 40 20.33 -5.58 -10.57
C ALA A 40 21.56 -4.78 -11.03
N THR A 41 21.38 -3.51 -11.42
CA THR A 41 22.40 -2.46 -11.18
C THR A 41 21.93 -1.06 -11.56
N ALA A 42 22.19 -0.11 -10.64
CA ALA A 42 22.76 1.24 -10.86
C ALA A 42 22.05 2.41 -10.14
N THR A 43 22.90 3.30 -9.61
CA THR A 43 22.75 4.23 -8.49
C THR A 43 22.66 5.69 -8.95
N SER A 44 21.93 6.57 -8.25
CA SER A 44 22.40 7.93 -7.84
C SER A 44 21.28 8.75 -7.14
N ALA A 45 21.69 9.65 -6.23
CA ALA A 45 20.92 10.19 -5.13
C ALA A 45 20.44 11.65 -5.32
N GLY A 46 19.30 12.00 -4.71
CA GLY A 46 18.95 13.38 -4.36
C GLY A 46 17.46 13.74 -4.54
N ARG A 47 16.72 13.85 -3.42
CA ARG A 47 15.24 13.97 -3.30
C ARG A 47 14.50 12.67 -3.65
N LEU A 48 13.74 12.11 -2.73
CA LEU A 48 12.96 10.88 -2.97
C LEU A 48 11.51 11.27 -3.24
N ASN A 49 10.90 11.24 -4.42
CA ASN A 49 11.32 11.33 -5.81
C ASN A 49 12.48 10.45 -6.35
N SER A 50 12.71 9.22 -5.87
CA SER A 50 13.88 8.45 -6.34
C SER A 50 13.52 7.39 -7.38
N VAL A 51 13.95 7.67 -8.60
CA VAL A 51 14.77 6.73 -9.35
C VAL A 51 16.05 6.52 -8.52
N GLY A 52 16.20 5.38 -7.81
CA GLY A 52 17.45 5.06 -7.10
C GLY A 52 17.35 4.02 -5.98
N GLU A 53 16.43 4.19 -5.02
CA GLU A 53 16.18 3.19 -3.97
C GLU A 53 14.71 2.79 -3.97
N ARG A 54 14.44 1.60 -4.53
CA ARG A 54 13.10 1.02 -4.63
C ARG A 54 13.05 -0.26 -3.81
N GLY A 55 11.86 -0.83 -3.67
CA GLY A 55 11.76 -2.23 -3.26
C GLY A 55 12.56 -3.14 -4.19
N GLU A 56 13.01 -4.28 -3.69
CA GLU A 56 13.78 -5.25 -4.47
C GLU A 56 12.86 -6.04 -5.39
N GLU A 57 11.75 -6.54 -4.85
CA GLU A 57 10.86 -7.46 -5.54
C GLU A 57 9.99 -6.74 -6.57
N LEU A 58 10.03 -7.19 -7.83
CA LEU A 58 9.12 -6.74 -8.88
C LEU A 58 7.68 -7.17 -8.54
N ALA A 59 6.71 -6.37 -8.95
CA ALA A 59 5.32 -6.76 -8.86
C ALA A 59 4.98 -7.77 -9.97
N ASP A 60 4.54 -8.95 -9.58
CA ASP A 60 4.02 -9.93 -10.53
C ASP A 60 2.72 -9.43 -11.18
N ALA A 61 2.49 -9.84 -12.44
CA ALA A 61 1.26 -9.54 -13.16
C ALA A 61 0.00 -9.97 -12.38
N SER A 62 0.06 -11.09 -11.65
CA SER A 62 -1.05 -11.56 -10.82
C SER A 62 -1.42 -10.61 -9.69
N LEU A 63 -0.45 -9.88 -9.12
CA LEU A 63 -0.72 -8.88 -8.09
C LEU A 63 -1.44 -7.67 -8.71
N ILE A 64 -0.95 -7.20 -9.87
CA ILE A 64 -1.58 -6.10 -10.61
C ILE A 64 -3.01 -6.46 -11.00
N ASP A 65 -3.23 -7.69 -11.47
CA ASP A 65 -4.56 -8.18 -11.82
C ASP A 65 -5.48 -8.31 -10.61
N ALA A 66 -4.97 -8.78 -9.46
CA ALA A 66 -5.74 -8.81 -8.21
C ALA A 66 -6.17 -7.40 -7.78
N VAL A 67 -5.28 -6.41 -7.90
CA VAL A 67 -5.59 -5.00 -7.62
C VAL A 67 -6.67 -4.46 -8.58
N LYS A 68 -6.58 -4.77 -9.88
CA LYS A 68 -7.63 -4.45 -10.87
C LYS A 68 -8.97 -5.10 -10.53
N GLN A 69 -8.98 -6.38 -10.16
CA GLN A 69 -10.18 -7.12 -9.76
C GLN A 69 -10.85 -6.54 -8.50
N LYS A 70 -10.08 -5.87 -7.62
CA LYS A 70 -10.62 -5.09 -6.49
C LYS A 70 -11.13 -3.69 -6.90
N GLY A 71 -11.26 -3.45 -8.21
CA GLY A 71 -11.85 -2.25 -8.80
C GLY A 71 -10.89 -1.06 -8.85
N ARG A 72 -9.60 -1.29 -9.11
CA ARG A 72 -8.62 -0.23 -9.38
C ARG A 72 -8.32 -0.12 -10.87
N ASN A 73 -8.10 1.10 -11.33
CA ASN A 73 -7.57 1.39 -12.65
C ASN A 73 -6.06 1.53 -12.54
N ILE A 74 -5.32 0.80 -13.37
CA ILE A 74 -3.86 0.84 -13.40
C ILE A 74 -3.42 1.48 -14.72
N TYR A 75 -2.66 2.57 -14.62
CA TYR A 75 -2.10 3.29 -15.77
C TYR A 75 -0.57 3.10 -15.80
N GLN A 76 -0.06 2.70 -16.96
CA GLN A 76 1.37 2.43 -17.22
C GLN A 76 1.80 2.93 -18.61
N ASP A 77 0.99 3.79 -19.24
CA ASP A 77 1.29 4.37 -20.56
C ASP A 77 2.38 5.46 -20.49
N ASP A 78 2.90 5.89 -21.63
CA ASP A 78 4.01 6.83 -21.69
C ASP A 78 3.70 8.20 -21.06
N GLU A 79 2.44 8.66 -21.06
CA GLU A 79 2.07 9.91 -20.41
C GLU A 79 2.10 9.78 -18.89
N SER A 80 1.57 8.67 -18.40
CA SER A 80 1.66 8.27 -17.00
C SER A 80 3.11 8.18 -16.52
N VAL A 81 4.01 7.59 -17.31
CA VAL A 81 5.44 7.52 -16.99
C VAL A 81 6.08 8.91 -16.98
N ARG A 82 5.78 9.77 -17.97
CA ARG A 82 6.28 11.16 -17.98
C ARG A 82 5.82 11.95 -16.76
N MET A 83 4.59 11.73 -16.31
CA MET A 83 4.06 12.35 -15.09
C MET A 83 4.85 11.86 -13.86
N LEU A 84 5.09 10.56 -13.74
CA LEU A 84 5.93 10.01 -12.66
C LEU A 84 7.36 10.56 -12.71
N ASP A 85 7.95 10.74 -13.90
CA ASP A 85 9.27 11.36 -14.05
C ASP A 85 9.28 12.83 -13.61
N HIS A 86 8.25 13.59 -13.97
CA HIS A 86 8.09 14.99 -13.57
C HIS A 86 8.03 15.13 -12.04
N PHE A 87 7.28 14.26 -11.38
CA PHE A 87 7.18 14.20 -9.93
C PHE A 87 8.26 13.32 -9.28
N GLY A 88 9.21 12.78 -10.05
CA GLY A 88 10.21 11.80 -9.61
C GLY A 88 9.67 10.56 -8.88
N ALA A 89 8.38 10.27 -8.94
CA ALA A 89 7.75 9.17 -8.22
C ALA A 89 7.96 7.81 -8.94
N ASN A 90 7.76 6.70 -8.22
CA ASN A 90 7.74 5.36 -8.81
C ASN A 90 6.32 4.82 -9.02
N ALA A 91 5.38 5.34 -8.24
CA ALA A 91 3.97 5.03 -8.31
C ALA A 91 3.18 6.22 -7.74
N SER A 92 1.87 6.27 -8.01
CA SER A 92 0.99 7.28 -7.44
C SER A 92 -0.46 6.82 -7.42
N ALA A 93 -1.14 6.99 -6.30
CA ALA A 93 -2.58 6.92 -6.17
C ALA A 93 -3.17 8.33 -6.33
N ALA A 94 -3.93 8.57 -7.40
CA ALA A 94 -4.52 9.88 -7.65
C ALA A 94 -5.84 10.09 -6.90
N ASN A 95 -6.60 9.01 -6.69
CA ASN A 95 -7.91 9.04 -6.05
C ASN A 95 -8.35 7.64 -5.58
N ALA A 96 -9.62 7.47 -5.22
CA ALA A 96 -10.19 6.20 -4.75
C ALA A 96 -10.07 4.98 -5.71
N THR A 97 -9.74 5.18 -6.98
CA THR A 97 -9.69 4.11 -8.00
C THR A 97 -8.41 4.09 -8.80
N ASP A 98 -7.80 5.24 -9.05
CA ASP A 98 -6.75 5.39 -10.06
C ASP A 98 -5.35 5.29 -9.46
N ILE A 99 -4.56 4.36 -10.00
CA ILE A 99 -3.17 4.11 -9.64
C ILE A 99 -2.32 4.20 -10.91
N THR A 100 -1.27 4.99 -10.82
CA THR A 100 -0.22 5.07 -11.83
C THR A 100 1.00 4.29 -11.35
N LEU A 101 1.54 3.41 -12.19
CA LEU A 101 2.69 2.58 -11.89
C LEU A 101 3.76 2.73 -12.99
N ARG A 102 5.04 2.62 -12.64
CA ARG A 102 6.08 2.34 -13.67
C ARG A 102 5.87 0.94 -14.27
N PRO A 103 6.33 0.69 -15.52
CA PRO A 103 6.30 -0.65 -16.11
C PRO A 103 7.04 -1.70 -15.27
N ASP A 104 8.09 -1.30 -14.55
CA ASP A 104 8.88 -2.14 -13.64
C ASP A 104 8.52 -1.92 -12.16
N ALA A 105 7.23 -1.67 -11.88
CA ALA A 105 6.74 -1.46 -10.51
C ALA A 105 7.17 -2.57 -9.55
N ARG A 106 7.50 -2.18 -8.31
CA ARG A 106 7.86 -3.11 -7.24
C ARG A 106 6.62 -3.56 -6.49
N LYS A 107 6.67 -4.76 -5.91
CA LYS A 107 5.56 -5.33 -5.11
C LYS A 107 5.06 -4.33 -4.08
N ILE A 108 5.98 -3.72 -3.31
CA ILE A 108 5.60 -2.77 -2.27
C ILE A 108 5.00 -1.47 -2.81
N GLU A 109 5.40 -1.00 -3.99
CA GLU A 109 4.81 0.18 -4.62
C GLU A 109 3.34 -0.09 -5.00
N VAL A 110 3.06 -1.27 -5.58
CA VAL A 110 1.69 -1.66 -5.93
C VAL A 110 0.80 -1.81 -4.68
N LEU A 111 1.33 -2.42 -3.62
CA LEU A 111 0.60 -2.59 -2.36
C LEU A 111 0.34 -1.25 -1.66
N GLU A 112 1.33 -0.35 -1.67
CA GLU A 112 1.24 0.98 -1.08
C GLU A 112 0.14 1.81 -1.75
N GLU A 113 0.15 1.90 -3.08
CA GLU A 113 -0.88 2.67 -3.79
C GLU A 113 -2.26 2.03 -3.68
N TYR A 114 -2.35 0.70 -3.66
CA TYR A 114 -3.62 0.03 -3.36
C TYR A 114 -4.18 0.41 -1.98
N LEU A 115 -3.31 0.58 -0.98
CA LEU A 115 -3.72 1.00 0.35
C LEU A 115 -4.05 2.51 0.39
N HIS A 116 -3.32 3.37 -0.33
CA HIS A 116 -3.67 4.80 -0.45
C HIS A 116 -5.03 5.00 -1.13
N THR A 117 -5.29 4.31 -2.25
CA THR A 117 -6.63 4.33 -2.85
C THR A 117 -7.72 3.81 -1.91
N THR A 118 -7.39 2.86 -1.03
CA THR A 118 -8.31 2.41 0.03
C THR A 118 -8.55 3.50 1.09
N GLN A 119 -7.52 4.25 1.48
CA GLN A 119 -7.68 5.43 2.36
C GLN A 119 -8.61 6.47 1.74
N TYR A 120 -8.45 6.79 0.45
CA TYR A 120 -9.33 7.73 -0.27
C TYR A 120 -10.79 7.23 -0.30
N ARG A 121 -11.03 5.94 -0.55
CA ARG A 121 -12.39 5.36 -0.48
C ARG A 121 -13.05 5.52 0.89
N ARG A 122 -12.23 5.57 1.95
CA ARG A 122 -12.69 5.75 3.33
C ARG A 122 -12.69 7.22 3.77
N GLY A 123 -12.30 8.14 2.88
CA GLY A 123 -12.21 9.57 3.14
C GLY A 123 -11.16 9.93 4.18
N MET A 124 -10.12 9.11 4.36
CA MET A 124 -9.07 9.35 5.37
C MET A 124 -8.24 10.59 5.10
N ASP A 125 -8.11 10.95 3.84
CA ASP A 125 -7.49 12.18 3.34
C ASP A 125 -8.17 13.47 3.82
N LYS A 126 -9.39 13.38 4.34
CA LYS A 126 -10.12 14.55 4.87
C LYS A 126 -9.69 14.96 6.27
N TYR A 127 -8.98 14.10 6.99
CA TYR A 127 -8.63 14.29 8.41
C TYR A 127 -7.20 13.87 8.77
N MET A 128 -6.43 13.35 7.81
CA MET A 128 -5.02 13.04 7.98
C MET A 128 -4.18 13.89 7.02
N THR A 129 -3.05 14.37 7.51
CA THR A 129 -2.00 14.94 6.67
C THR A 129 -1.38 13.88 5.76
N THR A 130 -0.69 14.30 4.71
CA THR A 130 0.05 13.37 3.83
C THR A 130 1.02 12.48 4.62
N ALA A 131 1.80 13.06 5.55
CA ALA A 131 2.72 12.28 6.37
C ALA A 131 2.02 11.23 7.25
N GLU A 132 0.84 11.55 7.79
CA GLU A 132 0.05 10.58 8.57
C GLU A 132 -0.51 9.46 7.69
N LEU A 133 -0.98 9.77 6.47
CA LEU A 133 -1.46 8.77 5.51
C LEU A 133 -0.35 7.78 5.15
N GLU A 134 0.84 8.30 4.84
CA GLU A 134 2.06 7.54 4.51
C GLU A 134 2.48 6.62 5.66
N LEU A 135 2.57 7.16 6.88
CA LEU A 135 2.90 6.37 8.07
C LEU A 135 1.85 5.31 8.39
N HIS A 136 0.57 5.60 8.13
CA HIS A 136 -0.50 4.65 8.32
C HIS A 136 -0.38 3.46 7.35
N VAL A 137 -0.18 3.72 6.06
CA VAL A 137 -0.03 2.67 5.03
C VAL A 137 1.23 1.84 5.28
N LYS A 138 2.39 2.47 5.39
CA LYS A 138 3.66 1.75 5.57
C LYS A 138 3.69 1.01 6.91
N GLY A 139 3.14 1.61 7.97
CA GLY A 139 2.99 0.96 9.26
C GLY A 139 2.10 -0.29 9.19
N PHE A 140 1.00 -0.24 8.42
CA PHE A 140 0.19 -1.43 8.15
C PHE A 140 1.01 -2.49 7.40
N MET A 141 1.73 -2.12 6.35
CA MET A 141 2.55 -3.04 5.56
C MET A 141 3.63 -3.73 6.40
N VAL A 142 4.34 -2.99 7.25
CA VAL A 142 5.37 -3.55 8.14
C VAL A 142 4.77 -4.52 9.17
N ARG A 143 3.64 -4.17 9.80
CA ARG A 143 2.96 -5.03 10.79
C ARG A 143 2.40 -6.31 10.16
N HIS A 144 1.95 -6.24 8.92
CA HIS A 144 1.31 -7.34 8.19
C HIS A 144 2.21 -7.94 7.11
N GLN A 145 3.54 -7.72 7.17
CA GLN A 145 4.49 -8.11 6.12
C GLN A 145 4.39 -9.58 5.70
N ARG A 146 4.20 -10.51 6.66
CA ARG A 146 4.08 -11.96 6.37
C ARG A 146 2.83 -12.29 5.57
N MET A 147 1.73 -11.62 5.88
CA MET A 147 0.46 -11.78 5.17
C MET A 147 0.49 -11.11 3.81
N LEU A 148 1.26 -10.04 3.66
CA LEU A 148 1.47 -9.31 2.42
C LEU A 148 2.55 -9.94 1.53
N GLY A 149 3.28 -10.95 2.04
CA GLY A 149 4.40 -11.55 1.32
C GLY A 149 5.52 -10.56 1.03
N ILE A 150 5.78 -9.62 1.94
CA ILE A 150 6.83 -8.60 1.81
C ILE A 150 8.13 -9.14 2.40
N SER A 151 9.21 -9.04 1.63
CA SER A 151 10.55 -9.49 2.04
C SER A 151 11.14 -8.64 3.19
N ALA A 152 12.13 -9.18 3.90
CA ALA A 152 12.80 -8.43 4.96
C ALA A 152 13.51 -7.17 4.43
N ASN A 153 14.07 -7.23 3.23
CA ASN A 153 14.75 -6.09 2.59
C ASN A 153 13.75 -4.98 2.23
N ASP A 154 12.59 -5.35 1.69
CA ASP A 154 11.51 -4.39 1.42
C ASP A 154 10.91 -3.81 2.70
N VAL A 155 10.84 -4.60 3.79
CA VAL A 155 10.47 -4.07 5.11
C VAL A 155 11.48 -3.07 5.63
N ALA A 156 12.78 -3.31 5.45
CA ALA A 156 13.82 -2.35 5.83
C ALA A 156 13.69 -1.04 5.02
N TRP A 157 13.37 -1.12 3.73
CA TRP A 157 13.07 0.06 2.92
C TRP A 157 11.82 0.81 3.44
N LEU A 158 10.74 0.09 3.75
CA LEU A 158 9.51 0.69 4.30
C LEU A 158 9.79 1.41 5.62
N GLN A 159 10.60 0.82 6.49
CA GLN A 159 11.00 1.42 7.77
C GLN A 159 11.83 2.69 7.56
N LYS A 160 12.82 2.66 6.66
CA LYS A 160 13.60 3.86 6.27
C LYS A 160 12.69 4.95 5.73
N SER A 161 11.72 4.58 4.89
CA SER A 161 10.74 5.50 4.33
C SER A 161 9.87 6.15 5.42
N MET A 162 9.39 5.37 6.39
CA MET A 162 8.64 5.88 7.53
C MET A 162 9.44 6.88 8.38
N ASP A 163 10.74 6.64 8.59
CA ASP A 163 11.57 7.55 9.38
C ASP A 163 11.70 8.94 8.75
N MET A 164 11.68 9.02 7.41
CA MET A 164 11.62 10.31 6.71
C MET A 164 10.36 11.09 7.06
N TYR A 165 9.19 10.45 7.01
CA TYR A 165 7.91 11.08 7.33
C TYR A 165 7.75 11.42 8.81
N ARG A 166 8.31 10.61 9.72
CA ARG A 166 8.37 10.96 11.14
C ARG A 166 9.16 12.24 11.39
N GLY A 167 10.25 12.44 10.63
CA GLY A 167 11.02 13.68 10.68
C GLY A 167 10.20 14.92 10.33
N TRP A 168 9.19 14.79 9.46
CA TRP A 168 8.32 15.90 9.04
C TRP A 168 7.20 16.22 10.04
N LEU A 169 6.81 15.26 10.87
CA LEU A 169 5.83 15.47 11.95
C LEU A 169 6.48 16.03 13.23
N GLY A 170 7.80 15.93 13.36
CA GLY A 170 8.57 16.37 14.52
C GLY A 170 9.34 17.69 14.34
N SER A 171 9.14 18.40 13.22
CA SER A 171 9.78 19.69 12.89
C SER A 171 8.88 20.89 13.13
#